data_AF-A0AAV6YTL8-F1
#
_entry.id   AF-A0AAV6YTL8-F1
#
_cell.length_a   1.000
_cell.length_b   1.000
_cell.length_c   1.000
_cell.angle_alpha   90.00
_cell.angle_beta   90.00
_cell.angle_gamma   90.00
#
_symmetry.space_group_name_H-M   'P 1'
#
loop_
_entity.id
_entity.type
_entity.pdbx_description
1 polymer ?
#
loop_
_entity_poly.entity_id
_entity_poly.type
_entity_poly.pdbx_seq_one_letter_code
_entity_poly.pdbx_strand_id
1 'polypeptide(L)'
;EFPPVLNITVSRTSKCITIKWRPLEGQRNVELKVQMKNKSSESWQQYDVNASEAEFKIVELQPGENYFVRLLALNHTHFEEIWKVETHTLPSGRKQNANQVLTSKTSY
;
A
#
# COMPACT_ATOMS: atom_id res chain seq x y z
N GLU A 1 -22.71 -8.08 4.63
CA GLU A 1 -22.04 -8.00 3.31
C GLU A 1 -20.54 -7.92 3.54
N PHE A 2 -19.77 -8.67 2.76
CA PHE A 2 -18.32 -8.77 2.83
C PHE A 2 -17.78 -8.42 1.43
N PRO A 3 -16.76 -7.56 1.29
CA PRO A 3 -15.84 -7.06 2.32
C PRO A 3 -16.38 -5.92 3.21
N PRO A 4 -15.78 -5.66 4.40
CA PRO A 4 -16.25 -4.65 5.35
C PRO A 4 -15.79 -3.21 5.06
N VAL A 5 -15.00 -2.99 4.00
CA VAL A 5 -14.46 -1.69 3.60
C VAL A 5 -14.54 -1.49 2.08
N LEU A 6 -14.51 -0.23 1.64
CA LEU A 6 -14.60 0.21 0.24
C LEU A 6 -13.47 1.21 -0.09
N ASN A 7 -13.28 1.51 -1.38
CA ASN A 7 -12.40 2.57 -1.88
C ASN A 7 -10.95 2.49 -1.34
N ILE A 8 -10.37 1.30 -1.37
CA ILE A 8 -9.00 1.09 -0.90
C ILE A 8 -8.04 1.78 -1.86
N THR A 9 -7.21 2.68 -1.33
CA THR A 9 -6.21 3.45 -2.10
C THR A 9 -4.85 3.40 -1.42
N VAL A 10 -3.79 3.63 -2.21
CA VAL A 10 -2.41 3.64 -1.73
C VAL A 10 -1.72 4.93 -2.12
N SER A 11 -1.04 5.54 -1.16
CA SER A 11 -0.07 6.60 -1.40
C SER A 11 1.31 6.19 -0.89
N ARG A 12 2.35 6.74 -1.52
CA ARG A 12 3.74 6.34 -1.28
C ARG A 12 4.66 7.54 -1.15
N THR A 13 5.59 7.45 -0.22
CA THR A 13 6.74 8.35 -0.11
C THR A 13 8.02 7.54 -0.26
N SER A 14 9.18 8.16 -0.04
CA SER A 14 10.45 7.43 -0.08
C SER A 14 10.65 6.44 1.07
N LYS A 15 9.90 6.59 2.17
CA LYS A 15 10.06 5.75 3.37
C LYS A 15 8.74 5.23 3.94
N CYS A 16 7.62 5.50 3.28
CA CYS A 16 6.32 5.11 3.79
C CYS A 16 5.40 4.66 2.66
N ILE A 17 4.50 3.74 3.01
CA ILE A 17 3.31 3.40 2.24
C ILE A 17 2.11 3.65 3.15
N THR A 18 1.13 4.41 2.67
CA THR A 18 -0.12 4.64 3.38
C THR A 18 -1.25 4.00 2.61
N ILE A 19 -2.04 3.19 3.30
CA ILE A 19 -3.25 2.54 2.80
C ILE A 19 -4.42 3.32 3.37
N LYS A 20 -5.39 3.69 2.54
CA LYS A 20 -6.63 4.33 2.99
C LYS A 20 -7.82 3.54 2.51
N TRP A 21 -8.90 3.53 3.28
CA TRP A 21 -10.15 2.86 2.96
C TRP A 21 -11.33 3.60 3.57
N ARG A 22 -12.54 3.25 3.11
CA ARG A 22 -13.81 3.70 3.67
C ARG A 22 -14.49 2.54 4.39
N PRO A 23 -14.75 2.61 5.70
CA PRO A 23 -15.53 1.59 6.38
C PRO A 23 -16.94 1.48 5.78
N LEU A 24 -17.45 0.26 5.60
CA LEU A 24 -18.85 0.04 5.23
C LEU A 24 -19.75 0.38 6.44
N GLU A 25 -20.94 0.92 6.17
CA GLU A 25 -21.90 1.26 7.22
C GLU A 25 -22.29 0.01 8.02
N GLY A 26 -22.33 0.12 9.35
CA GLY A 26 -22.56 -1.01 10.24
C GLY A 26 -21.39 -1.98 10.44
N GLN A 27 -20.31 -1.90 9.66
CA GLN A 27 -19.15 -2.82 9.70
C GLN A 27 -17.87 -2.15 10.26
N ARG A 28 -18.01 -1.09 11.07
CA ARG A 28 -16.85 -0.30 11.54
C ARG A 28 -15.95 -1.04 12.54
N ASN A 29 -16.48 -2.02 13.25
CA ASN A 29 -15.75 -2.75 14.29
C ASN A 29 -15.14 -4.06 13.81
N VAL A 30 -15.06 -4.28 12.49
CA VAL A 30 -14.45 -5.50 11.94
C VAL A 30 -12.92 -5.42 12.07
N GLU A 31 -12.33 -6.50 12.57
CA GLU A 31 -10.88 -6.67 12.63
C GLU A 31 -10.30 -6.79 11.23
N LEU A 32 -9.29 -5.99 10.95
CA LEU A 32 -8.51 -6.04 9.72
C LEU A 32 -7.06 -6.38 10.04
N LYS A 33 -6.40 -6.96 9.05
CA LYS A 33 -4.95 -7.18 9.05
C LYS A 33 -4.34 -6.57 7.82
N VAL A 34 -3.38 -5.69 8.00
CA VAL A 34 -2.49 -5.27 6.92
C VAL A 34 -1.29 -6.21 6.95
N GLN A 35 -0.97 -6.79 5.79
CA GLN A 35 0.27 -7.52 5.63
C GLN A 35 1.11 -6.92 4.52
N MET A 36 2.42 -6.84 4.74
CA MET A 36 3.38 -6.35 3.76
C MET A 36 4.59 -7.26 3.70
N LYS A 37 5.14 -7.44 2.50
CA LYS A 37 6.49 -7.98 2.33
C LYS A 37 7.26 -7.22 1.27
N ASN A 38 8.57 -7.09 1.42
CA ASN A 38 9.43 -6.69 0.32
C ASN A 38 9.38 -7.80 -0.76
N LYS A 39 9.39 -7.43 -2.04
CA LYS A 39 9.35 -8.38 -3.16
C LYS A 39 10.52 -9.37 -3.16
N SER A 40 11.68 -8.95 -2.65
CA SER A 40 12.87 -9.79 -2.45
C SER A 40 12.80 -10.68 -1.19
N SER A 41 11.79 -10.48 -0.34
CA SER A 41 11.56 -11.26 0.88
C SER A 41 10.39 -12.23 0.71
N GLU A 42 10.49 -13.38 1.39
CA GLU A 42 9.39 -14.33 1.49
C GLU A 42 8.50 -14.09 2.72
N SER A 43 9.01 -13.34 3.71
CA SER A 43 8.35 -13.15 4.99
C SER A 43 7.38 -11.98 4.98
N TRP A 44 6.14 -12.22 5.39
CA TRP A 44 5.14 -11.18 5.60
C TRP A 44 5.27 -10.58 7.01
N GLN A 45 5.33 -9.25 7.07
CA GLN A 45 5.02 -8.50 8.27
C GLN A 45 3.50 -8.34 8.37
N GLN A 46 2.96 -8.39 9.58
CA GLN A 46 1.53 -8.27 9.85
C GLN A 46 1.28 -7.17 10.88
N TYR A 47 0.20 -6.43 10.66
CA TYR A 47 -0.30 -5.38 11.53
C TYR A 47 -1.80 -5.57 11.72
N ASP A 48 -2.25 -5.67 12.97
CA ASP A 48 -3.67 -5.69 13.30
C ASP A 48 -4.18 -4.24 13.32
N VAL A 49 -5.25 -3.95 12.59
CA VAL A 49 -5.84 -2.62 12.46
C VAL A 49 -7.36 -2.71 12.51
N ASN A 50 -8.03 -1.64 12.89
CA ASN A 50 -9.49 -1.62 12.90
C ASN A 50 -10.06 -0.99 11.62
N ALA A 51 -11.18 -1.51 11.10
CA ALA A 51 -11.84 -0.93 9.95
C ALA A 51 -12.23 0.55 10.16
N SER A 52 -12.50 0.98 11.39
CA SER A 52 -12.83 2.38 11.72
C SER A 52 -11.68 3.39 11.56
N GLU A 53 -10.42 2.95 11.54
CA GLU A 53 -9.25 3.85 11.43
C GLU A 53 -9.17 4.58 10.08
N ALA A 54 -9.78 4.00 9.03
CA ALA A 54 -9.84 4.52 7.66
C ALA A 54 -8.48 4.74 6.95
N GLU A 55 -7.36 4.73 7.67
CA GLU A 55 -6.02 4.74 7.13
C GLU A 55 -5.03 3.99 8.01
N PHE A 56 -4.00 3.42 7.37
CA PHE A 56 -2.85 2.82 8.06
C PHE A 56 -1.57 3.15 7.30
N LYS A 57 -0.53 3.55 8.05
CA LYS A 57 0.76 3.98 7.51
C LYS A 57 1.89 3.07 7.97
N ILE A 58 2.51 2.42 7.00
CA ILE A 58 3.75 1.66 7.19
C ILE A 58 4.91 2.63 6.98
N VAL A 59 5.84 2.68 7.94
CA VAL A 59 6.98 3.62 7.97
C VAL A 59 8.31 2.87 7.88
N GLU A 60 9.41 3.64 7.86
CA GLU A 60 10.79 3.12 7.88
C GLU A 60 11.12 2.15 6.73
N LEU A 61 10.43 2.31 5.60
CA LEU A 61 10.67 1.52 4.40
C LEU A 61 11.95 1.97 3.69
N GLN A 62 12.55 1.04 2.97
CA GLN A 62 13.72 1.30 2.14
C GLN A 62 13.29 2.08 0.89
N PRO A 63 13.94 3.19 0.53
CA PRO A 63 13.62 3.95 -0.68
C PRO A 63 13.90 3.20 -1.98
N GLY A 64 13.01 3.32 -2.97
CA GLY A 64 13.13 2.70 -4.29
C GLY A 64 12.84 1.20 -4.33
N GLU A 65 12.35 0.61 -3.23
CA GLU A 65 12.11 -0.82 -3.10
C GLU A 65 10.67 -1.20 -3.45
N ASN A 66 10.49 -2.46 -3.90
CA ASN A 66 9.19 -3.00 -4.28
C ASN A 66 8.60 -3.83 -3.14
N TYR A 67 7.29 -3.70 -2.94
CA TYR A 67 6.55 -4.32 -1.86
C TYR A 67 5.23 -4.90 -2.37
N PHE A 68 4.85 -6.04 -1.80
CA PHE A 68 3.46 -6.50 -1.85
C PHE A 68 2.77 -6.07 -0.57
N VAL A 69 1.57 -5.52 -0.71
CA VAL A 69 0.71 -5.11 0.40
C VAL A 69 -0.65 -5.77 0.20
N ARG A 70 -1.23 -6.30 1.27
CA ARG A 70 -2.58 -6.83 1.27
C ARG A 70 -3.35 -6.45 2.53
N LEU A 71 -4.66 -6.40 2.38
CA LEU A 71 -5.60 -6.19 3.46
C LEU A 71 -6.44 -7.47 3.61
N LEU A 72 -6.50 -7.99 4.82
CA LEU A 72 -7.37 -9.10 5.19
C LEU A 72 -8.42 -8.61 6.17
N ALA A 73 -9.62 -9.18 6.10
CA ALA A 73 -10.69 -8.91 7.04
C ALA A 73 -11.14 -10.21 7.72
N LEU A 74 -11.50 -10.12 9.00
CA LEU A 74 -12.09 -11.24 9.71
C LEU A 74 -13.53 -11.47 9.20
N ASN A 75 -13.75 -12.62 8.56
CA ASN A 75 -15.04 -13.09 8.13
C ASN A 75 -15.47 -14.26 9.01
N HIS A 76 -16.41 -14.01 9.93
CA HIS A 76 -16.94 -14.94 10.95
C HIS A 76 -15.88 -15.61 11.84
N THR A 77 -15.03 -16.47 11.29
CA THR A 77 -14.01 -17.25 12.00
C THR A 77 -12.62 -17.23 11.35
N HIS A 78 -12.48 -16.73 10.11
CA HIS A 78 -11.19 -16.71 9.41
C HIS A 78 -10.90 -15.35 8.78
N PHE A 79 -9.61 -15.04 8.63
CA PHE A 79 -9.18 -13.87 7.87
C PHE A 79 -9.17 -14.19 6.38
N GLU A 80 -9.80 -13.33 5.60
CA GLU A 80 -9.89 -13.45 4.14
C GLU A 80 -9.23 -12.24 3.47
N GLU A 81 -8.45 -12.48 2.41
CA GLU A 81 -7.81 -11.42 1.63
C GLU A 81 -8.87 -10.67 0.82
N ILE A 82 -9.11 -9.41 1.19
CA ILE A 82 -10.12 -8.57 0.53
C ILE A 82 -9.52 -7.66 -0.52
N TRP A 83 -8.20 -7.43 -0.46
CA TRP A 83 -7.50 -6.58 -1.39
C TRP A 83 -5.98 -6.81 -1.33
N LYS A 84 -5.32 -6.63 -2.47
CA LYS A 84 -3.87 -6.75 -2.63
C LYS A 84 -3.35 -5.84 -3.73
N VAL A 85 -2.14 -5.33 -3.56
CA VAL A 85 -1.41 -4.56 -4.57
C VAL A 85 0.09 -4.83 -4.53
N GLU A 86 0.73 -4.65 -5.68
CA GLU A 86 2.18 -4.45 -5.76
C GLU A 86 2.47 -2.95 -5.87
N THR A 87 3.34 -2.43 -5.02
CA THR A 87 3.72 -1.01 -5.00
C THR A 87 5.22 -0.87 -4.74
N HIS A 88 5.71 0.36 -4.75
CA HIS A 88 7.10 0.67 -4.44
C HIS A 88 7.18 1.97 -3.65
N THR A 89 8.27 2.15 -2.91
CA THR A 89 8.63 3.44 -2.33
C THR A 89 9.31 4.31 -3.38
N LEU A 90 9.20 5.63 -3.23
CA LEU A 90 9.89 6.56 -4.12
C LEU A 90 11.40 6.53 -3.83
N PRO A 91 12.28 6.81 -4.82
CA PRO A 91 13.69 7.04 -4.55
C PRO A 91 13.86 8.19 -3.55
N SER A 92 14.88 8.13 -2.68
CA SER A 92 15.14 9.14 -1.63
C SER A 92 15.62 10.50 -2.13
N GLY A 93 15.58 10.74 -3.45
CA GLY A 93 15.99 11.99 -4.06
C GLY A 93 17.50 12.21 -4.01
N ARG A 94 18.19 11.83 -5.10
CA ARG A 94 19.25 12.69 -5.63
C ARG A 94 18.52 13.82 -6.37
N LYS A 95 18.91 15.08 -6.17
CA LYS A 95 18.32 16.25 -6.84
C LYS A 95 18.04 15.92 -8.31
N GLN A 96 16.80 16.10 -8.76
CA GLN A 96 16.53 16.23 -10.19
C GLN A 96 17.23 17.51 -10.65
N ASN A 97 18.48 17.40 -11.13
CA ASN A 97 19.06 18.45 -11.93
C ASN A 97 18.30 18.49 -13.24
N ALA A 98 17.87 19.70 -13.59
CA ALA A 98 17.26 20.05 -14.86
C ALA A 98 18.09 19.60 -16.06
N ASN A 99 17.40 19.53 -17.20
CA ASN A 99 17.86 19.26 -18.58
C ASN A 99 17.79 17.80 -19.02
N GLN A 100 16.55 17.34 -19.27
CA GLN A 100 16.34 16.50 -20.43
C GLN A 100 15.75 17.39 -21.54
N VAL A 101 16.65 18.08 -22.25
CA VAL A 101 16.34 18.63 -23.57
C VAL A 101 16.03 17.41 -24.44
N LEU A 102 14.76 17.27 -24.83
CA LEU A 102 14.37 16.39 -25.92
C LEU A 102 15.07 16.92 -27.17
N THR A 103 16.21 16.33 -27.50
CA THR A 103 16.82 16.53 -28.81
C THR A 103 15.93 15.85 -29.84
N SER A 104 15.27 16.67 -30.65
CA SER A 104 14.67 16.26 -31.91
C SER A 104 15.76 15.55 -32.73
N LYS A 105 15.54 14.27 -33.04
CA LYS A 105 16.22 13.62 -34.15
C LYS A 105 15.23 13.46 -35.28
N THR A 106 15.25 14.43 -36.17
CA THR A 106 14.90 14.24 -37.59
C THR A 106 15.95 13.32 -38.21
N SER A 107 15.55 12.33 -39.01
CA SER A 107 16.36 11.83 -40.12
C SER A 107 15.51 11.03 -41.11
N TYR A 108 15.42 11.63 -42.30
CA TYR A 108 15.17 11.13 -43.67
C TYR A 108 13.99 10.21 -43.98
#